data_AF-A0A7C4NVI2-F1
#
_entry.id   AF-A0A7C4NVI2-F1
#
_cell.length_a   1.000
_cell.length_b   1.000
_cell.length_c   1.000
_cell.angle_alpha   90.00
_cell.angle_beta   90.00
_cell.angle_gamma   90.00
#
_symmetry.space_group_name_H-M   'P 1'
#
loop_
_entity.id
_entity.type
_entity.pdbx_description
1 polymer ?
#
loop_
_entity_poly.entity_id
_entity_poly.type
_entity_poly.pdbx_seq_one_letter_code
_entity_poly.pdbx_strand_id
1 'polypeptide(L)'
;MNNKAMIYRPTIEYNYKNKKDRNKEEAISLKEWIKEFVTDIVIFFLGILVFVLSIANAYNTYLLIKLKIEKISLLKENQALKREYQFLTSRDVVLRKAKTLGLYPPQKEDILRLE
;
A
#
# COMPACT_ATOMS: atom_id res chain seq x y z
N MET A 1 -86.80 16.55 -55.63
CA MET A 1 -85.32 16.42 -55.53
C MET A 1 -84.92 16.88 -54.14
N ASN A 2 -84.62 15.95 -53.23
CA ASN A 2 -84.28 16.26 -51.83
C ASN A 2 -82.76 16.14 -51.64
N ASN A 3 -82.10 17.29 -51.50
CA ASN A 3 -80.68 17.36 -51.12
C ASN A 3 -80.55 17.03 -49.62
N LYS A 4 -80.23 15.77 -49.30
CA LYS A 4 -79.79 15.40 -47.94
C LYS A 4 -78.32 15.81 -47.80
N ALA A 5 -78.07 16.89 -47.08
CA ALA A 5 -76.72 17.26 -46.67
C ALA A 5 -76.13 16.17 -45.76
N MET A 6 -75.03 15.56 -46.19
CA MET A 6 -74.30 14.55 -45.42
C MET A 6 -73.43 15.29 -44.39
N ILE A 7 -73.78 15.19 -43.11
CA ILE A 7 -73.02 15.80 -42.02
C ILE A 7 -71.75 14.97 -41.82
N TYR A 8 -70.61 15.51 -42.24
CA TYR A 8 -69.30 14.93 -41.99
C TYR A 8 -68.97 15.02 -40.49
N ARG A 9 -68.97 13.87 -39.80
CA ARG A 9 -68.39 13.75 -38.45
C ARG A 9 -66.97 13.21 -38.61
N PRO A 10 -65.92 13.99 -38.30
CA PRO A 10 -64.58 13.44 -38.32
C PRO A 10 -64.47 12.44 -37.17
N THR A 11 -64.15 11.18 -37.49
CA THR A 11 -63.71 10.15 -36.55
C THR A 11 -62.31 10.51 -36.05
N ILE A 12 -62.24 11.59 -35.26
CA ILE A 12 -61.06 11.83 -34.43
C ILE A 12 -61.29 10.93 -33.22
N GLU A 13 -60.75 9.71 -33.27
CA GLU A 13 -60.48 8.95 -32.08
C GLU A 13 -59.50 9.77 -31.25
N TYR A 14 -60.04 10.60 -30.36
CA TYR A 14 -59.27 11.16 -29.27
C TYR A 14 -58.84 9.99 -28.41
N ASN A 15 -57.65 9.48 -28.69
CA ASN A 15 -56.94 8.59 -27.79
C ASN A 15 -56.53 9.42 -26.58
N TYR A 16 -57.49 9.67 -25.68
CA TYR A 16 -57.22 10.08 -24.32
C TYR A 16 -56.51 8.90 -23.66
N LYS A 17 -55.21 8.78 -23.92
CA LYS A 17 -54.32 7.95 -23.10
C LYS A 17 -54.50 8.45 -21.68
N ASN A 18 -55.18 7.62 -20.90
CA ASN A 18 -55.54 7.86 -19.53
C ASN A 18 -54.33 8.45 -18.79
N LYS A 19 -54.52 9.60 -18.15
CA LYS A 19 -53.54 10.23 -17.24
C LYS A 19 -52.99 9.29 -16.16
N LYS A 20 -53.61 8.12 -15.97
CA LYS A 20 -53.27 7.08 -15.00
C LYS A 20 -52.05 6.24 -15.40
N ASP A 21 -51.71 6.14 -16.69
CA ASP A 21 -50.54 5.34 -17.13
C ASP A 21 -49.22 6.11 -17.10
N ARG A 22 -49.24 7.45 -17.20
CA ARG A 22 -48.02 8.28 -17.04
C ARG A 22 -47.38 8.16 -15.65
N ASN A 23 -48.20 8.05 -14.60
CA ASN A 23 -47.69 7.96 -13.23
C ASN A 23 -46.98 6.63 -12.92
N LYS A 24 -47.20 5.56 -13.70
CA LYS A 24 -46.55 4.26 -13.47
C LYS A 24 -45.14 4.20 -14.06
N GLU A 25 -44.90 4.84 -15.21
CA GLU A 25 -43.56 4.94 -15.80
C GLU A 25 -42.66 5.89 -14.98
N GLU A 26 -43.21 7.00 -14.47
CA GLU A 26 -42.47 7.96 -13.63
C GLU A 26 -42.05 7.36 -12.25
N ALA A 27 -42.88 6.49 -11.67
CA ALA A 27 -42.58 5.85 -10.38
C ALA A 27 -41.48 4.77 -10.47
N ILE A 28 -41.29 4.14 -11.63
CA ILE A 28 -40.23 3.16 -11.87
C ILE A 28 -38.87 3.88 -12.03
N SER A 29 -38.86 5.07 -12.63
CA SER A 29 -37.65 5.89 -12.85
C SER A 29 -36.95 6.34 -11.55
N LEU A 30 -37.69 6.78 -10.54
CA LEU A 30 -37.07 7.29 -9.30
C LEU A 30 -36.35 6.19 -8.52
N LYS A 31 -36.89 4.96 -8.49
CA LYS A 31 -36.28 3.84 -7.78
C LYS A 31 -34.99 3.39 -8.46
N GLU A 32 -34.98 3.34 -9.79
CA GLU A 32 -33.77 3.04 -10.57
C GLU A 32 -32.71 4.13 -10.44
N TRP A 33 -33.11 5.40 -10.48
CA TRP A 33 -32.21 6.53 -10.28
C TRP A 33 -31.57 6.54 -8.88
N ILE A 34 -32.36 6.26 -7.83
CA ILE A 34 -31.83 6.11 -6.46
C ILE A 34 -30.88 4.92 -6.37
N LYS A 35 -31.19 3.81 -7.05
CA LYS A 35 -30.34 2.62 -7.05
C LYS A 35 -28.99 2.91 -7.72
N GLU A 36 -29.00 3.57 -8.87
CA GLU A 36 -27.79 4.01 -9.59
C GLU A 36 -26.96 4.97 -8.74
N PHE A 37 -27.61 5.97 -8.13
CA PHE A 37 -26.94 6.92 -7.25
C PHE A 37 -26.27 6.25 -6.04
N VAL A 38 -26.95 5.29 -5.41
CA VAL A 38 -26.37 4.51 -4.29
C VAL A 38 -25.21 3.65 -4.77
N THR A 39 -25.31 3.00 -5.94
CA THR A 39 -24.21 2.20 -6.48
C THR A 39 -22.99 3.05 -6.81
N ASP A 40 -23.17 4.24 -7.38
CA ASP A 40 -22.08 5.16 -7.71
C ASP A 40 -21.38 5.66 -6.45
N ILE A 41 -22.14 5.99 -5.41
CA ILE A 41 -21.59 6.36 -4.10
C ILE A 41 -20.74 5.23 -3.52
N VAL A 42 -21.25 3.99 -3.57
CA VAL A 42 -20.51 2.83 -3.05
C VAL A 42 -19.21 2.64 -3.82
N ILE A 43 -19.25 2.70 -5.16
CA ILE A 43 -18.05 2.58 -6.01
C ILE A 43 -17.05 3.69 -5.70
N PHE A 44 -17.52 4.92 -5.50
CA PHE A 44 -16.67 6.05 -5.16
C PHE A 44 -15.93 5.83 -3.83
N PHE A 45 -16.66 5.41 -2.78
CA PHE A 45 -16.03 5.10 -1.50
C PHE A 45 -15.10 3.89 -1.55
N LEU A 46 -15.43 2.88 -2.36
CA LEU A 46 -14.57 1.72 -2.60
C LEU A 46 -13.27 2.14 -3.28
N GLY A 47 -13.34 3.06 -4.25
CA GLY A 47 -12.18 3.66 -4.90
C GLY A 47 -11.28 4.42 -3.91
N ILE A 48 -11.86 5.22 -3.02
CA ILE A 48 -11.11 5.92 -1.96
C ILE A 48 -10.44 4.91 -1.03
N LEU A 49 -11.16 3.86 -0.63
CA LEU A 49 -10.63 2.84 0.28
C LEU A 49 -9.45 2.08 -0.34
N VAL A 50 -9.56 1.69 -1.61
CA VAL A 50 -8.47 1.06 -2.37
C VAL A 50 -7.28 2.01 -2.50
N PHE A 51 -7.53 3.31 -2.74
CA PHE A 51 -6.47 4.31 -2.84
C PHE A 51 -5.70 4.47 -1.52
N VAL A 52 -6.41 4.59 -0.39
CA VAL A 52 -5.79 4.69 0.94
C VAL A 52 -4.98 3.44 1.27
N LEU A 53 -5.54 2.24 1.00
CA LEU A 53 -4.82 0.98 1.22
C LEU A 53 -3.59 0.86 0.31
N SER A 54 -3.67 1.33 -0.93
CA SER A 54 -2.56 1.35 -1.86
C SER A 54 -1.41 2.23 -1.35
N ILE A 55 -1.71 3.43 -0.87
CA ILE A 55 -0.71 4.33 -0.27
C ILE A 55 -0.08 3.70 0.97
N ALA A 56 -0.90 3.12 1.87
CA ALA A 56 -0.40 2.47 3.08
C ALA A 56 0.54 1.30 2.74
N ASN A 57 0.17 0.46 1.77
CA ASN A 57 1.00 -0.64 1.30
C ASN A 57 2.30 -0.14 0.64
N ALA A 58 2.23 0.91 -0.17
CA ALA A 58 3.40 1.52 -0.80
C ALA A 58 4.39 2.04 0.24
N TYR A 59 3.89 2.74 1.27
CA TYR A 59 4.72 3.25 2.36
C TYR A 59 5.39 2.13 3.18
N ASN A 60 4.63 1.09 3.56
CA ASN A 60 5.18 -0.06 4.28
C ASN A 60 6.23 -0.80 3.44
N THR A 61 5.98 -0.95 2.13
CA THR A 61 6.94 -1.58 1.21
C THR A 61 8.22 -0.76 1.11
N TYR A 62 8.11 0.56 0.99
CA TYR A 62 9.25 1.47 0.99
C TYR A 62 10.09 1.34 2.28
N LEU A 63 9.43 1.36 3.45
CA LEU A 63 10.10 1.16 4.74
C LEU A 63 10.83 -0.18 4.81
N LEU A 64 10.19 -1.27 4.39
CA LEU A 64 10.79 -2.60 4.38
C LEU A 64 12.04 -2.66 3.49
N ILE A 65 11.97 -2.05 2.29
CA ILE A 65 13.12 -1.98 1.38
C ILE A 65 14.27 -1.20 2.03
N LYS A 66 13.97 -0.03 2.62
CA LYS A 66 14.97 0.80 3.29
C LYS A 66 15.65 0.03 4.43
N LEU A 67 14.87 -0.59 5.31
CA LEU A 67 15.37 -1.41 6.41
C LEU A 67 16.22 -2.58 5.93
N LYS A 68 15.83 -3.23 4.83
CA LYS A 68 16.59 -4.34 4.25
C LYS A 68 17.96 -3.89 3.75
N ILE A 69 18.03 -2.73 3.08
CA ILE A 69 19.30 -2.16 2.60
C ILE A 69 20.21 -1.82 3.78
N GLU A 70 19.67 -1.13 4.79
CA GLU A 70 20.42 -0.72 5.98
C GLU A 70 20.93 -1.93 6.77
N LYS A 71 20.09 -2.96 6.94
CA LYS A 71 20.50 -4.24 7.54
C LYS A 71 21.67 -4.88 6.80
N ILE A 72 21.66 -4.87 5.48
CA ILE A 72 22.76 -5.44 4.68
C ILE A 72 24.04 -4.62 4.86
N SER A 73 23.95 -3.29 4.90
CA SER A 73 25.11 -2.43 5.17
C SER A 73 25.72 -2.73 6.53
N LEU A 74 24.90 -2.71 7.58
CA LEU A 74 25.33 -2.99 8.95
C LEU A 74 25.93 -4.38 9.10
N LEU A 75 25.40 -5.38 8.40
CA LEU A 75 25.96 -6.74 8.43
C LEU A 75 27.36 -6.79 7.80
N LYS A 76 27.57 -6.10 6.67
CA LYS A 76 28.89 -5.98 6.04
C LYS A 76 29.89 -5.24 6.93
N GLU A 77 29.48 -4.13 7.52
CA GLU A 77 30.30 -3.36 8.46
C GLU A 77 30.69 -4.20 9.67
N ASN A 78 29.74 -4.90 10.28
CA ASN A 78 30.01 -5.78 11.42
C ASN A 78 30.98 -6.92 11.05
N GLN A 79 30.82 -7.52 9.85
CA GLN A 79 31.76 -8.52 9.37
C GLN A 79 33.17 -7.96 9.16
N ALA A 80 33.30 -6.75 8.61
CA ALA A 80 34.58 -6.07 8.45
C ALA A 80 35.23 -5.77 9.81
N LEU A 81 34.46 -5.21 10.74
CA LEU A 81 34.91 -4.90 12.10
C LEU A 81 35.37 -6.16 12.84
N LYS A 82 34.66 -7.28 12.68
CA LYS A 82 35.03 -8.56 13.28
C LYS A 82 36.37 -9.08 12.73
N ARG A 83 36.61 -8.93 11.42
CA ARG A 83 37.90 -9.31 10.81
C ARG A 83 39.03 -8.41 11.31
N GLU A 84 38.78 -7.11 11.39
CA GLU A 84 39.75 -6.14 11.91
C GLU A 84 40.10 -6.42 13.38
N TYR A 85 39.08 -6.69 14.20
CA TYR A 85 39.27 -7.10 15.59
C TYR A 85 40.12 -8.38 15.69
N GLN A 86 39.79 -9.42 14.92
CA GLN A 86 40.58 -10.66 14.88
C GLN A 86 42.03 -10.42 14.47
N PHE A 87 42.26 -9.52 13.50
CA PHE A 87 43.60 -9.14 13.08
C PHE A 87 44.35 -8.37 14.17
N LEU A 88 43.73 -7.37 14.80
CA LEU A 88 44.34 -6.56 15.85
C LEU A 88 44.66 -7.36 17.12
N THR A 89 43.82 -8.34 17.43
CA THR A 89 44.00 -9.27 18.56
C THR A 89 44.87 -10.48 18.21
N SER A 90 45.32 -10.60 16.96
CA SER A 90 46.22 -11.68 16.56
C SER A 90 47.54 -11.58 17.34
N ARG A 91 48.06 -12.74 17.72
CA ARG A 91 49.28 -12.86 18.54
C ARG A 91 50.45 -12.08 17.93
N ASP A 92 50.61 -12.11 16.62
CA ASP A 92 51.71 -11.44 15.93
C ASP A 92 51.61 -9.91 16.04
N VAL A 93 50.42 -9.35 15.87
CA VAL A 93 50.19 -7.91 16.00
C VAL A 93 50.35 -7.47 17.45
N VAL A 94 49.83 -8.23 18.40
CA VAL A 94 49.97 -7.97 19.84
C VAL A 94 51.44 -8.02 20.27
N LEU A 95 52.19 -9.05 19.86
CA LEU A 95 53.61 -9.17 20.17
C LEU A 95 54.45 -8.08 19.50
N ARG A 96 54.12 -7.68 18.26
CA ARG A 96 54.78 -6.56 17.59
C ARG A 96 54.53 -5.24 18.33
N LYS A 97 53.29 -4.97 18.74
CA LYS A 97 52.94 -3.78 19.55
C LYS A 97 53.60 -3.81 20.93
N ALA A 98 53.60 -4.96 21.60
CA ALA A 98 54.27 -5.12 22.89
C ALA A 98 55.76 -4.79 22.79
N LYS A 99 56.46 -5.33 21.77
CA LYS A 99 57.87 -5.02 21.51
C LYS A 99 58.11 -3.53 21.28
N THR A 100 57.26 -2.84 20.53
CA THR A 100 57.39 -1.38 20.33
C THR A 100 57.17 -0.58 21.60
N LEU A 101 56.38 -1.11 22.54
CA LEU A 101 56.13 -0.50 23.85
C LEU A 101 57.19 -0.91 24.90
N GLY A 102 58.23 -1.66 24.50
CA GLY A 102 59.25 -2.17 25.43
C GLY A 102 58.77 -3.32 26.32
N LEU A 103 57.58 -3.87 26.06
CA LEU A 103 57.02 -5.01 26.78
C LEU A 103 57.45 -6.31 26.12
N TYR A 104 58.02 -7.22 26.91
CA TYR A 104 58.44 -8.54 26.47
C TYR A 104 57.54 -9.61 27.11
N PRO A 105 57.29 -10.73 26.41
CA PRO A 105 56.61 -11.85 27.04
C PRO A 105 57.45 -12.35 28.24
N PRO A 106 56.81 -12.67 29.38
CA PRO A 106 57.51 -13.07 30.58
C PRO A 106 58.33 -14.33 30.33
N GLN A 107 59.59 -14.32 30.74
CA GLN A 107 60.44 -15.50 30.73
C GLN A 107 60.09 -16.37 31.94
N LYS A 108 60.44 -17.66 31.91
CA LYS A 108 60.17 -18.57 33.05
C LYS A 108 60.79 -18.05 34.35
N GLU A 109 61.86 -17.30 34.24
CA GLU A 109 62.61 -16.65 35.31
C GLU A 109 61.83 -15.49 35.96
N ASP A 110 60.96 -14.82 35.20
CA ASP A 110 60.12 -13.70 35.66
C ASP A 110 58.85 -14.17 36.38
N ILE A 111 58.52 -15.47 36.28
CA ILE A 111 57.30 -16.05 36.86
C ILE A 111 57.60 -16.54 38.27
N LEU A 112 57.38 -15.67 39.26
CA LEU A 112 57.37 -16.07 40.67
C LEU A 112 56.14 -16.95 40.93
N ARG A 113 56.36 -18.26 41.12
CA ARG A 113 55.35 -19.16 41.68
C ARG A 113 55.39 -19.02 43.20
N LEU A 114 54.27 -18.59 43.78
CA LEU A 114 54.01 -18.73 45.20
C LEU A 114 53.61 -20.19 45.43
N GLU A 115 54.50 -20.96 46.07
CA GLU A 115 54.16 -22.26 46.68
C GLU A 115 53.41 -22.04 47.99
#